data_AF-A0A7S4QW33-F1
#
_entry.id   AF-A0A7S4QW33-F1
#
_cell.length_a   1.000
_cell.length_b   1.000
_cell.length_c   1.000
_cell.angle_alpha   90.00
_cell.angle_beta   90.00
_cell.angle_gamma   90.00
#
_symmetry.space_group_name_H-M   'P 1'
#
loop_
_entity.id
_entity.type
_entity.pdbx_description
1 polymer ?
#
loop_
_entity_poly.entity_id
_entity_poly.type
_entity_poly.pdbx_seq_one_letter_code
_entity_poly.pdbx_strand_id
1 'polypeptide(L)'
;MVFLSQANDCLCGAFAGVRRHSMSAGKPGPAARTPAQLPGSTELPARLAAELQATGCNNNHHCALVGVAGPILAALLGAADGFGFDEGKRARLHIACRRELRQLARVVGPQAASPKAPGWASAGRAARAEPFETALGWCSTPAVPTYGVGVRLALGPLQEGDPARQMATDLAWVFRLLCARARVRDQRQAPMLFAACGALCGSEDVGGRLERAMDLGLRRNRSESLDAVPDEPAGGGLEGSAAGGGFEMMRQASAGF
;
A
#
# COMPACT_ATOMS: atom_id res chain seq x y z
N MET A 1 -10.65 -3.29 -45.58
CA MET A 1 -10.31 -4.16 -44.43
C MET A 1 -8.85 -3.89 -44.10
N VAL A 2 -8.60 -2.94 -43.20
CA VAL A 2 -7.25 -2.43 -42.89
C VAL A 2 -6.88 -2.90 -41.49
N PHE A 3 -5.84 -3.72 -41.39
CA PHE A 3 -5.19 -4.09 -40.15
C PHE A 3 -4.36 -2.91 -39.65
N LEU A 4 -4.75 -2.29 -38.53
CA LEU A 4 -3.84 -1.42 -37.78
C LEU A 4 -3.06 -2.27 -36.79
N SER A 5 -1.92 -2.73 -37.30
CA SER A 5 -0.79 -3.31 -36.59
C SER A 5 0.00 -2.20 -35.88
N GLN A 6 0.47 -2.51 -34.66
CA GLN A 6 1.60 -1.89 -33.95
C GLN A 6 1.63 -0.34 -33.83
N ALA A 7 1.19 0.15 -32.68
CA ALA A 7 1.73 1.38 -32.09
C ALA A 7 2.42 1.01 -30.77
N ASN A 8 3.59 0.37 -30.88
CA ASN A 8 4.59 0.22 -29.82
C ASN A 8 5.69 1.29 -29.99
N ASP A 9 5.29 2.52 -30.34
CA ASP A 9 6.23 3.60 -30.55
C ASP A 9 6.56 4.29 -29.22
N CYS A 10 7.67 3.84 -28.65
CA CYS A 10 8.69 4.65 -27.98
C CYS A 10 8.23 5.71 -26.98
N LEU A 11 7.63 5.29 -25.86
CA LEU A 11 7.59 6.08 -24.62
C LEU A 11 8.93 6.08 -23.85
N CYS A 12 10.02 5.53 -24.40
CA CYS A 12 11.32 5.47 -23.73
C CYS A 12 12.03 6.83 -23.60
N GLY A 13 11.65 7.85 -24.38
CA GLY A 13 12.32 9.16 -24.38
C GLY A 13 11.99 10.05 -23.17
N ALA A 14 10.76 9.99 -22.65
CA ALA A 14 10.32 10.85 -21.54
C ALA A 14 10.75 10.33 -20.15
N PHE A 15 11.07 9.04 -20.01
CA PHE A 15 11.45 8.43 -18.73
C PHE A 15 12.96 8.46 -18.43
N ALA A 16 13.80 8.86 -19.39
CA ALA A 16 15.25 8.98 -19.15
C ALA A 16 15.61 10.06 -18.12
N GLY A 17 14.72 11.05 -17.91
CA GLY A 17 14.89 12.11 -16.90
C GLY A 17 14.50 11.71 -15.47
N VAL A 18 13.72 10.65 -15.27
CA VAL A 18 13.20 10.23 -13.95
C VAL A 18 14.14 9.22 -13.25
N ARG A 19 15.23 8.80 -13.90
CA ARG A 19 16.15 7.76 -13.39
C ARG A 19 17.35 8.25 -12.60
N ARG A 20 17.47 9.56 -12.34
CA ARG A 20 18.49 10.08 -11.41
C ARG A 20 17.77 10.76 -10.27
N HIS A 21 18.38 10.69 -9.08
CA HIS A 21 18.00 11.35 -7.82
C HIS A 21 17.16 10.43 -6.91
N SER A 22 17.86 9.56 -6.18
CA SER A 22 18.51 9.85 -4.89
C SER A 22 17.53 9.72 -3.73
N MET A 23 17.11 8.47 -3.49
CA MET A 23 16.89 8.05 -2.11
C MET A 23 18.19 8.33 -1.36
N SER A 24 18.09 9.06 -0.25
CA SER A 24 19.22 9.47 0.59
C SER A 24 20.17 8.29 0.83
N ALA A 25 21.48 8.57 0.83
CA ALA A 25 22.60 7.62 0.89
C ALA A 25 22.62 6.73 2.16
N GLY A 26 21.60 5.90 2.36
CA GLY A 26 21.73 4.65 3.07
C GLY A 26 22.50 3.68 2.18
N LYS A 27 23.42 2.90 2.77
CA LYS A 27 24.16 1.81 2.10
C LYS A 27 23.25 1.12 1.08
N PRO A 28 23.66 0.96 -0.19
CA PRO A 28 22.86 0.28 -1.19
C PRO A 28 22.61 -1.13 -0.67
N GLY A 29 21.37 -1.38 -0.23
CA GLY A 29 20.88 -2.74 -0.10
C GLY A 29 21.00 -3.44 -1.45
N PRO A 30 20.98 -4.78 -1.49
CA PRO A 30 20.99 -5.51 -2.76
C PRO A 30 19.95 -4.89 -3.68
N ALA A 31 20.39 -4.37 -4.84
CA ALA A 31 19.56 -3.60 -5.74
C ALA A 31 18.28 -4.38 -6.01
N ALA A 32 17.14 -3.87 -5.54
CA ALA A 32 15.87 -4.54 -5.71
C ALA A 32 15.67 -4.77 -7.20
N ARG A 33 15.63 -6.04 -7.61
CA ARG A 33 15.46 -6.44 -9.00
C ARG A 33 14.23 -5.72 -9.55
N THR A 34 14.43 -4.88 -10.56
CA THR A 34 13.31 -4.25 -11.27
C THR A 34 12.51 -5.39 -11.91
N PRO A 35 11.18 -5.43 -11.73
CA PRO A 35 10.38 -6.52 -12.28
C PRO A 35 10.44 -6.43 -13.80
N ALA A 36 10.32 -7.58 -14.46
CA ALA A 36 10.03 -7.59 -15.88
C ALA A 36 8.74 -6.82 -16.15
N GLN A 37 8.59 -6.26 -17.35
CA GLN A 37 7.38 -5.53 -17.72
C GLN A 37 6.18 -6.47 -17.57
N LEU A 38 5.25 -6.12 -16.69
CA LEU A 38 4.09 -6.95 -16.37
C LEU A 38 3.05 -6.85 -17.50
N PRO A 39 2.20 -7.88 -17.70
CA PRO A 39 1.22 -7.86 -18.78
C PRO A 39 0.14 -6.79 -18.54
N GLY A 40 -0.26 -6.11 -19.61
CA GLY A 40 -1.42 -5.22 -19.62
C GLY A 40 -2.73 -5.99 -19.76
N SER A 41 -2.99 -6.94 -18.86
CA SER A 41 -4.20 -7.78 -18.86
C SER A 41 -4.80 -7.94 -17.46
N THR A 42 -5.95 -8.60 -17.38
CA THR A 42 -6.60 -8.95 -16.10
C THR A 42 -5.80 -9.94 -15.25
N GLU A 43 -4.74 -10.56 -15.80
CA GLU A 43 -3.80 -11.40 -15.05
C GLU A 43 -2.78 -10.58 -14.22
N LEU A 44 -2.71 -9.27 -14.44
CA LEU A 44 -1.75 -8.37 -13.81
C LEU A 44 -1.65 -8.58 -12.27
N PRO A 45 -2.75 -8.70 -11.51
CA PRO A 45 -2.66 -8.93 -10.08
C PRO A 45 -1.92 -10.21 -9.67
N ALA A 46 -2.22 -11.32 -10.37
CA ALA A 46 -1.61 -12.61 -10.07
C ALA A 46 -0.11 -12.61 -10.41
N ARG A 47 0.26 -12.00 -11.55
CA ARG A 47 1.66 -11.86 -11.97
C ARG A 47 2.45 -10.97 -11.02
N LEU A 48 1.90 -9.83 -10.62
CA LEU A 48 2.52 -8.94 -9.64
C LEU A 48 2.74 -9.67 -8.31
N ALA A 49 1.75 -10.41 -7.82
CA ALA A 49 1.88 -11.20 -6.59
C ALA A 49 2.99 -12.26 -6.69
N ALA A 50 3.08 -12.97 -7.82
CA ALA A 50 4.09 -14.01 -8.05
C ALA A 50 5.51 -13.43 -8.11
N GLU A 51 5.71 -12.29 -8.79
CA GLU A 51 7.00 -11.60 -8.83
C GLU A 51 7.41 -11.11 -7.43
N LEU A 52 6.48 -10.57 -6.64
CA LEU A 52 6.76 -10.18 -5.26
C LEU A 52 7.13 -11.38 -4.38
N GLN A 53 6.48 -12.53 -4.56
CA GLN A 53 6.87 -13.78 -3.89
C GLN A 53 8.30 -14.19 -4.25
N ALA A 54 8.68 -14.08 -5.53
CA ALA A 54 10.02 -14.38 -6.00
C ALA A 54 11.12 -13.48 -5.38
N THR A 55 10.76 -12.28 -4.91
CA THR A 55 11.69 -11.39 -4.17
C THR A 55 11.90 -11.78 -2.70
N GLY A 56 11.28 -12.86 -2.22
CA GLY A 56 11.44 -13.35 -0.85
C GLY A 56 10.39 -12.85 0.14
N CYS A 57 9.24 -12.37 -0.35
CA CYS A 57 8.05 -12.10 0.46
C CYS A 57 7.58 -13.41 1.13
N ASN A 58 7.73 -13.49 2.45
CA ASN A 58 7.40 -14.68 3.24
C ASN A 58 5.91 -14.78 3.63
N ASN A 59 5.09 -13.79 3.25
CA ASN A 59 3.67 -13.77 3.56
C ASN A 59 2.84 -13.72 2.28
N ASN A 60 2.33 -14.89 1.88
CA ASN A 60 1.50 -15.05 0.69
C ASN A 60 0.28 -14.12 0.67
N HIS A 61 -0.32 -13.83 1.84
CA HIS A 61 -1.45 -12.91 1.93
C HIS A 61 -1.06 -11.46 1.63
N HIS A 62 0.11 -11.01 2.11
CA HIS A 62 0.60 -9.67 1.79
C HIS A 62 0.88 -9.56 0.30
N CYS A 63 1.54 -10.56 -0.29
CA CYS A 63 1.82 -10.57 -1.71
C CYS A 63 0.54 -10.61 -2.57
N ALA A 64 -0.48 -11.38 -2.18
CA ALA A 64 -1.77 -11.40 -2.87
C ALA A 64 -2.53 -10.07 -2.75
N LEU A 65 -2.60 -9.49 -1.54
CA LEU A 65 -3.23 -8.19 -1.31
C LEU A 65 -2.59 -7.11 -2.17
N VAL A 66 -1.26 -7.09 -2.21
CA VAL A 66 -0.49 -6.11 -2.98
C VAL A 66 -0.59 -6.36 -4.47
N GLY A 67 -0.66 -7.63 -4.91
CA GLY A 67 -0.96 -7.96 -6.30
C GLY A 67 -2.25 -7.28 -6.77
N VAL A 68 -3.28 -7.29 -5.92
CA VAL A 68 -4.60 -6.72 -6.24
C VAL A 68 -4.61 -5.19 -6.10
N ALA A 69 -4.04 -4.65 -5.03
CA ALA A 69 -4.01 -3.21 -4.77
C ALA A 69 -3.00 -2.47 -5.67
N GLY A 70 -1.94 -3.16 -6.09
CA GLY A 70 -0.81 -2.63 -6.85
C GLY A 70 -1.21 -1.90 -8.13
N PRO A 71 -2.09 -2.45 -8.98
CA PRO A 71 -2.55 -1.74 -10.16
C PRO A 71 -3.25 -0.41 -9.86
N ILE A 72 -4.01 -0.32 -8.76
CA ILE A 72 -4.67 0.92 -8.33
C ILE A 72 -3.65 1.92 -7.81
N LEU A 73 -2.67 1.45 -7.02
CA LEU A 73 -1.54 2.25 -6.57
C LEU A 73 -0.74 2.80 -7.74
N ALA A 74 -0.46 1.98 -8.75
CA ALA A 74 0.26 2.40 -9.93
C ALA A 74 -0.53 3.47 -10.71
N ALA A 75 -1.84 3.29 -10.90
CA ALA A 75 -2.68 4.32 -11.51
C ALA A 75 -2.68 5.64 -10.72
N LEU A 76 -2.74 5.58 -9.38
CA LEU A 76 -2.65 6.77 -8.53
C LEU A 76 -1.30 7.47 -8.65
N LEU A 77 -0.19 6.72 -8.58
CA LEU A 77 1.17 7.28 -8.65
C LEU A 77 1.46 7.83 -10.05
N GLY A 78 0.99 7.17 -11.10
CA GLY A 78 1.05 7.70 -12.46
C GLY A 78 0.24 8.97 -12.62
N ALA A 79 -0.97 9.03 -12.05
CA ALA A 79 -1.79 10.24 -12.07
C ALA A 79 -1.11 11.39 -11.33
N ALA A 80 -0.51 11.14 -10.15
CA ALA A 80 0.26 12.13 -9.41
C ALA A 80 1.37 12.75 -10.27
N ASP A 81 2.11 11.92 -11.00
CA ASP A 81 3.17 12.37 -11.90
C ASP A 81 2.59 13.16 -13.09
N GLY A 82 1.46 12.73 -13.65
CA GLY A 82 0.76 13.47 -14.71
C GLY A 82 0.19 14.82 -14.26
N PHE A 83 -0.17 14.98 -12.99
CA PHE A 83 -0.56 16.27 -12.38
C PHE A 83 0.64 17.14 -11.97
N GLY A 84 1.88 16.65 -12.12
CA GLY A 84 3.08 17.39 -11.77
C GLY A 84 3.32 17.51 -10.26
N PHE A 85 3.00 16.45 -9.48
CA PHE A 85 3.38 16.41 -8.07
C PHE A 85 4.90 16.52 -7.92
N ASP A 86 5.35 17.46 -7.09
CA ASP A 86 6.74 17.56 -6.69
C ASP A 86 7.19 16.36 -5.83
N GLU A 87 8.50 16.21 -5.65
CA GLU A 87 9.10 15.12 -4.88
C GLU A 87 8.57 15.04 -3.43
N GLY A 88 8.30 16.19 -2.81
CA GLY A 88 7.77 16.25 -1.45
C GLY A 88 6.34 15.70 -1.35
N LYS A 89 5.47 16.10 -2.29
CA LYS A 89 4.10 15.56 -2.40
C LYS A 89 4.13 14.08 -2.76
N ARG A 90 4.99 13.66 -3.67
CA ARG A 90 5.18 12.26 -4.07
C ARG A 90 5.61 11.39 -2.89
N ALA A 91 6.61 11.82 -2.12
CA ALA A 91 7.05 11.11 -0.91
C ALA A 91 5.92 10.98 0.12
N ARG A 92 5.13 12.05 0.31
CA ARG A 92 3.96 12.02 1.23
C ARG A 92 2.85 11.10 0.71
N LEU A 93 2.64 11.04 -0.59
CA LEU A 93 1.67 10.11 -1.20
C LEU A 93 2.13 8.65 -1.02
N HIS A 94 3.41 8.34 -1.22
CA HIS A 94 3.99 7.03 -0.91
C HIS A 94 3.74 6.61 0.54
N ILE A 95 3.92 7.53 1.49
CA ILE A 95 3.64 7.27 2.91
C ILE A 95 2.16 6.93 3.11
N ALA A 96 1.23 7.64 2.45
CA ALA A 96 -0.21 7.36 2.53
C ALA A 96 -0.53 5.97 1.97
N CYS A 97 -0.03 5.66 0.76
CA CYS A 97 -0.19 4.37 0.12
C CYS A 97 0.28 3.22 1.02
N ARG A 98 1.46 3.37 1.62
CA ARG A 98 2.03 2.40 2.55
C ARG A 98 1.16 2.20 3.79
N ARG A 99 0.62 3.28 4.36
CA ARG A 99 -0.27 3.20 5.53
C ARG A 99 -1.55 2.44 5.20
N GLU A 100 -2.21 2.78 4.09
CA GLU A 100 -3.45 2.08 3.68
C GLU A 100 -3.19 0.61 3.35
N LEU A 101 -2.09 0.29 2.66
CA LEU A 101 -1.70 -1.11 2.43
C LEU A 101 -1.53 -1.89 3.74
N ARG A 102 -0.86 -1.29 4.75
CA ARG A 102 -0.70 -1.91 6.06
C ARG A 102 -2.02 -2.04 6.82
N GLN A 103 -2.90 -1.04 6.72
CA GLN A 103 -4.24 -1.10 7.31
C GLN A 103 -5.08 -2.22 6.66
N LEU A 104 -5.07 -2.34 5.34
CA LEU A 104 -5.72 -3.43 4.61
C LEU A 104 -5.13 -4.78 5.00
N ALA A 105 -3.82 -4.91 5.09
CA ALA A 105 -3.15 -6.16 5.46
C ALA A 105 -3.56 -6.66 6.85
N ARG A 106 -3.76 -5.75 7.81
CA ARG A 106 -4.26 -6.10 9.17
C ARG A 106 -5.69 -6.63 9.17
N VAL A 107 -6.50 -6.25 8.18
CA VAL A 107 -7.92 -6.60 8.10
C VAL A 107 -8.12 -7.86 7.26
N VAL A 108 -7.39 -7.97 6.14
CA VAL A 108 -7.50 -9.07 5.18
C VAL A 108 -6.67 -10.28 5.59
N GLY A 109 -5.50 -10.05 6.19
CA GLY A 109 -4.63 -11.13 6.62
C GLY A 109 -5.15 -11.83 7.86
N PRO A 110 -4.89 -13.14 8.04
CA PRO A 110 -4.99 -13.73 9.36
C PRO A 110 -4.16 -12.86 10.31
N GLN A 111 -4.71 -12.53 11.49
CA GLN A 111 -3.93 -11.93 12.56
C GLN A 111 -2.92 -12.99 13.02
N ALA A 112 -1.87 -13.20 12.22
CA ALA A 112 -0.76 -14.02 12.60
C ALA A 112 -0.21 -13.35 13.85
N ALA A 113 -0.43 -14.01 15.00
CA ALA A 113 0.12 -13.60 16.28
C ALA A 113 1.57 -13.22 15.99
N SER A 114 1.88 -11.92 16.12
CA SER A 114 3.20 -11.40 15.82
C SER A 114 4.18 -12.33 16.50
N PRO A 115 5.04 -13.06 15.76
CA PRO A 115 5.96 -13.98 16.40
C PRO A 115 6.79 -13.12 17.33
N LYS A 116 6.58 -13.28 18.65
CA LYS A 116 7.33 -12.56 19.69
C LYS A 116 8.80 -12.84 19.41
N ALA A 117 9.46 -11.91 18.73
CA ALA A 117 10.83 -12.10 18.33
C ALA A 117 11.67 -12.13 19.62
N PRO A 118 12.44 -13.20 19.89
CA PRO A 118 13.31 -13.24 21.06
C PRO A 118 14.32 -12.08 20.97
N GLY A 119 14.31 -11.23 22.00
CA GLY A 119 14.73 -9.84 21.96
C GLY A 119 16.23 -9.53 21.89
N TRP A 120 17.07 -10.33 21.22
CA TRP A 120 18.52 -10.06 21.25
C TRP A 120 19.38 -10.57 20.08
N ALA A 121 18.83 -11.24 19.05
CA ALA A 121 19.66 -11.95 18.04
C ALA A 121 19.49 -11.47 16.57
N SER A 122 19.53 -10.17 16.31
CA SER A 122 19.35 -9.61 14.95
C SER A 122 20.48 -8.69 14.44
N ALA A 123 21.70 -8.84 14.96
CA ALA A 123 22.89 -8.27 14.32
C ALA A 123 23.30 -9.16 13.13
N GLY A 124 22.74 -8.92 11.94
CA GLY A 124 23.26 -9.50 10.69
C GLY A 124 22.23 -10.03 9.69
N ARG A 125 20.93 -10.06 10.01
CA ARG A 125 19.91 -10.34 8.99
C ARG A 125 19.76 -9.09 8.12
N ALA A 126 20.35 -9.13 6.92
CA ALA A 126 20.09 -8.16 5.86
C ALA A 126 18.59 -7.87 5.84
N ALA A 127 18.23 -6.60 6.06
CA ALA A 127 16.85 -6.17 6.18
C ALA A 127 16.10 -6.64 4.92
N ARG A 128 15.32 -7.72 5.05
CA ARG A 128 14.47 -8.18 3.95
C ARG A 128 13.56 -7.02 3.61
N ALA A 129 13.58 -6.60 2.35
CA ALA A 129 12.74 -5.53 1.87
C ALA A 129 11.29 -5.87 2.21
N GLU A 130 10.58 -4.97 2.89
CA GLU A 130 9.17 -5.15 3.18
C GLU A 130 8.43 -5.26 1.84
N PRO A 131 7.55 -6.27 1.64
CA PRO A 131 6.89 -6.48 0.34
C PRO A 131 6.09 -5.25 -0.13
N PHE A 132 5.59 -4.44 0.81
CA PHE A 132 4.90 -3.18 0.49
C PHE A 132 5.85 -2.14 -0.12
N GLU A 133 7.08 -1.99 0.40
CA GLU A 133 8.06 -1.05 -0.14
C GLU A 133 8.51 -1.45 -1.54
N THR A 134 8.82 -2.75 -1.73
CA THR A 134 9.18 -3.28 -3.04
C THR A 134 8.07 -3.01 -4.06
N ALA A 135 6.82 -3.31 -3.70
CA ALA A 135 5.70 -3.10 -4.60
C ALA A 135 5.40 -1.64 -4.87
N LEU A 136 5.49 -0.75 -3.88
CA LEU A 136 5.33 0.69 -4.10
C LEU A 136 6.41 1.22 -5.05
N GLY A 137 7.66 0.76 -4.90
CA GLY A 137 8.74 1.04 -5.84
C GLY A 137 8.38 0.62 -7.26
N TRP A 138 7.82 -0.57 -7.44
CA TRP A 138 7.41 -1.08 -8.76
C TRP A 138 6.23 -0.31 -9.34
N CYS A 139 5.20 -0.03 -8.53
CA CYS A 139 4.00 0.73 -8.92
C CYS A 139 4.32 2.19 -9.27
N SER A 140 5.47 2.71 -8.86
CA SER A 140 5.96 4.06 -9.19
C SER A 140 6.62 4.16 -10.55
N THR A 141 6.55 3.10 -11.35
CA THR A 141 7.24 3.01 -12.63
C THR A 141 6.33 2.42 -13.70
N PRO A 142 6.68 2.58 -15.00
CA PRO A 142 5.97 1.92 -16.10
C PRO A 142 6.00 0.39 -16.10
N ALA A 143 6.72 -0.24 -15.16
CA ALA A 143 6.75 -1.70 -15.06
C ALA A 143 5.38 -2.29 -14.69
N VAL A 144 4.54 -1.53 -13.98
CA VAL A 144 3.12 -1.85 -13.76
C VAL A 144 2.30 -1.04 -14.77
N PRO A 145 1.63 -1.68 -15.76
CA PRO A 145 1.02 -0.98 -16.90
C PRO A 145 -0.01 0.10 -16.54
N THR A 146 -0.72 -0.06 -15.42
CA THR A 146 -1.70 0.94 -14.97
C THR A 146 -1.06 2.27 -14.55
N TYR A 147 0.26 2.32 -14.32
CA TYR A 147 0.99 3.57 -14.13
C TYR A 147 0.82 4.50 -15.34
N GLY A 148 1.05 3.99 -16.54
CA GLY A 148 0.87 4.78 -17.77
C GLY A 148 -0.58 5.24 -17.97
N VAL A 149 -1.55 4.43 -17.53
CA VAL A 149 -2.98 4.81 -17.55
C VAL A 149 -3.24 6.00 -16.63
N GLY A 150 -2.67 5.98 -15.42
CA GLY A 150 -2.73 7.09 -14.47
C GLY A 150 -2.20 8.39 -15.07
N VAL A 151 -1.00 8.34 -15.66
CA VAL A 151 -0.38 9.51 -16.31
C VAL A 151 -1.31 10.07 -17.40
N ARG A 152 -1.82 9.21 -18.29
CA ARG A 152 -2.70 9.65 -19.38
C ARG A 152 -4.01 10.25 -18.87
N LEU A 153 -4.62 9.67 -17.83
CA LEU A 153 -5.84 10.17 -17.22
C LEU A 153 -5.68 11.56 -16.58
N ALA A 154 -4.49 11.86 -16.04
CA ALA A 154 -4.19 13.17 -15.46
C ALA A 154 -3.95 14.24 -16.55
N LEU A 155 -3.37 13.85 -17.69
CA LEU A 155 -3.12 14.75 -18.81
C LEU A 155 -4.38 15.05 -19.65
N GLY A 156 -5.41 14.21 -19.57
CA GLY A 156 -6.67 14.44 -20.25
C GLY A 156 -7.62 13.23 -20.23
N PRO A 157 -8.89 13.42 -20.63
CA PRO A 157 -9.85 12.32 -20.69
C PRO A 157 -9.41 11.29 -21.74
N LEU A 158 -9.36 10.03 -21.33
CA LEU A 158 -9.22 8.90 -22.25
C LEU A 158 -10.52 8.72 -23.03
N GLN A 159 -10.40 8.44 -24.33
CA GLN A 159 -11.55 8.15 -25.19
C GLN A 159 -12.38 7.00 -24.61
N GLU A 160 -13.70 7.08 -24.82
CA GLU A 160 -14.58 5.97 -24.48
C GLU A 160 -14.19 4.72 -25.28
N GLY A 161 -14.08 3.58 -24.61
CA GLY A 161 -13.59 2.34 -25.21
C GLY A 161 -12.06 2.20 -25.27
N ASP A 162 -11.26 3.13 -24.72
CA ASP A 162 -9.81 2.93 -24.62
C ASP A 162 -9.52 1.66 -23.77
N PRO A 163 -8.80 0.66 -24.32
CA PRO A 163 -8.57 -0.62 -23.63
C PRO A 163 -7.79 -0.45 -22.33
N ALA A 164 -6.94 0.58 -22.22
CA ALA A 164 -6.18 0.86 -21.02
C ALA A 164 -7.09 1.41 -19.90
N ARG A 165 -8.10 2.21 -20.27
CA ARG A 165 -9.15 2.66 -19.33
C ARG A 165 -10.01 1.48 -18.87
N GLN A 166 -10.39 0.60 -19.78
CA GLN A 166 -11.17 -0.60 -19.44
C GLN A 166 -10.40 -1.48 -18.46
N MET A 167 -9.12 -1.77 -18.73
CA MET A 167 -8.26 -2.54 -17.84
C MET A 167 -8.19 -1.95 -16.43
N ALA A 168 -7.95 -0.63 -16.30
CA ALA A 168 -7.91 0.01 -14.98
C ALA A 168 -9.27 -0.06 -14.25
N THR A 169 -10.37 0.02 -14.99
CA THR A 169 -11.74 -0.11 -14.47
C THR A 169 -12.00 -1.52 -13.96
N ASP A 170 -11.63 -2.55 -14.72
CA ASP A 170 -11.80 -3.95 -14.34
C ASP A 170 -10.98 -4.28 -13.08
N LEU A 171 -9.73 -3.81 -13.02
CA LEU A 171 -8.85 -4.01 -11.87
C LEU A 171 -9.37 -3.28 -10.62
N ALA A 172 -9.94 -2.08 -10.77
CA ALA A 172 -10.61 -1.37 -9.68
C ALA A 172 -11.83 -2.16 -9.17
N TRP A 173 -12.59 -2.78 -10.06
CA TRP A 173 -13.69 -3.66 -9.72
C TRP A 173 -13.23 -4.91 -8.95
N VAL A 174 -12.15 -5.55 -9.41
CA VAL A 174 -11.55 -6.72 -8.74
C VAL A 174 -11.10 -6.36 -7.33
N PHE A 175 -10.44 -5.21 -7.14
CA PHE A 175 -10.04 -4.73 -5.81
C PHE A 175 -11.25 -4.52 -4.89
N ARG A 176 -12.31 -3.85 -5.38
CA ARG A 176 -13.54 -3.62 -4.61
C ARG A 176 -14.23 -4.93 -4.23
N LEU A 177 -14.32 -5.88 -5.16
CA LEU A 177 -14.91 -7.20 -4.91
C LEU A 177 -14.16 -7.96 -3.82
N LEU A 178 -12.83 -7.89 -3.83
CA LEU A 178 -12.00 -8.55 -2.81
C LEU A 178 -12.18 -7.92 -1.43
N CYS A 179 -12.22 -6.59 -1.36
CA CYS A 179 -12.49 -5.90 -0.10
C CYS A 179 -13.88 -6.22 0.45
N ALA A 180 -14.90 -6.25 -0.41
CA ALA A 180 -16.26 -6.65 -0.04
C ALA A 180 -16.28 -8.09 0.51
N ARG A 181 -15.59 -9.03 -0.16
CA ARG A 181 -15.45 -10.43 0.32
C ARG A 181 -14.73 -10.52 1.66
N ALA A 182 -13.72 -9.70 1.88
CA ALA A 182 -12.99 -9.62 3.14
C ALA A 182 -13.70 -8.77 4.21
N ARG A 183 -14.91 -8.25 3.94
CA ARG A 183 -15.68 -7.37 4.83
C ARG A 183 -14.88 -6.16 5.32
N VAL A 184 -13.97 -5.68 4.47
CA VAL A 184 -13.22 -4.45 4.69
C VAL A 184 -14.23 -3.30 4.77
N ARG A 185 -14.09 -2.42 5.75
CA ARG A 185 -14.88 -1.19 5.81
C ARG A 185 -14.16 -0.14 4.98
N ASP A 186 -14.42 -0.22 3.68
CA ASP A 186 -13.80 0.50 2.58
C ASP A 186 -13.33 1.93 2.92
N GLN A 187 -14.25 2.78 3.38
CA GLN A 187 -13.99 4.20 3.65
C GLN A 187 -13.20 4.48 4.94
N ARG A 188 -13.11 3.50 5.85
CA ARG A 188 -12.38 3.65 7.12
C ARG A 188 -10.94 3.17 7.01
N GLN A 189 -10.69 2.09 6.26
CA GLN A 189 -9.42 1.36 6.28
C GLN A 189 -8.51 1.67 5.09
N ALA A 190 -9.06 2.08 3.94
CA ALA A 190 -8.27 2.45 2.77
C ALA A 190 -8.95 3.56 1.95
N PRO A 191 -9.30 4.69 2.60
CA PRO A 191 -10.12 5.73 2.00
C PRO A 191 -9.62 6.26 0.64
N MET A 192 -8.30 6.46 0.47
CA MET A 192 -7.72 6.93 -0.79
C MET A 192 -7.84 5.86 -1.87
N LEU A 193 -7.49 4.60 -1.58
CA LEU A 193 -7.62 3.52 -2.56
C LEU A 193 -9.08 3.34 -3.00
N PHE A 194 -10.04 3.44 -2.08
CA PHE A 194 -11.45 3.36 -2.41
C PHE A 194 -11.97 4.53 -3.23
N ALA A 195 -11.56 5.75 -2.87
CA ALA A 195 -11.88 6.93 -3.67
C ALA A 195 -11.30 6.81 -5.08
N ALA A 196 -10.08 6.28 -5.22
CA ALA A 196 -9.43 6.03 -6.50
C ALA A 196 -10.19 4.99 -7.33
N CYS A 197 -10.59 3.87 -6.74
CA CYS A 197 -11.44 2.90 -7.43
C CYS A 197 -12.79 3.52 -7.86
N GLY A 198 -13.39 4.35 -7.02
CA GLY A 198 -14.60 5.10 -7.37
C GLY A 198 -14.40 6.09 -8.53
N ALA A 199 -13.22 6.69 -8.63
CA ALA A 199 -12.84 7.54 -9.77
C ALA A 199 -12.73 6.74 -11.06
N LEU A 200 -12.06 5.58 -11.01
CA LEU A 200 -11.85 4.69 -12.15
C LEU A 200 -13.16 4.04 -12.64
N CYS A 201 -14.08 3.69 -11.74
CA CYS A 201 -15.32 2.97 -12.06
C CYS A 201 -16.49 3.87 -12.52
N GLY A 202 -16.31 4.73 -13.53
CA GLY A 202 -17.43 5.39 -14.22
C GLY A 202 -17.69 6.84 -13.82
N SER A 203 -16.64 7.60 -13.47
CA SER A 203 -16.73 9.06 -13.43
C SER A 203 -16.58 9.65 -14.84
N GLU A 204 -17.34 10.70 -15.14
CA GLU A 204 -17.07 11.57 -16.30
C GLU A 204 -15.77 12.35 -16.09
N ASP A 205 -15.56 12.86 -14.87
CA ASP A 205 -14.33 13.51 -14.41
C ASP A 205 -13.47 12.50 -13.62
N VAL A 206 -12.73 11.64 -14.33
CA VAL A 206 -11.85 10.66 -13.68
C VAL A 206 -10.65 11.37 -13.03
N GLY A 207 -10.04 12.32 -13.76
CA GLY A 207 -8.87 13.06 -13.31
C GLY A 207 -9.10 13.82 -12.00
N GLY A 208 -10.11 14.69 -11.95
CA GLY A 208 -10.42 15.47 -10.74
C GLY A 208 -10.90 14.61 -9.57
N ARG A 209 -11.42 13.40 -9.80
CA ARG A 209 -11.69 12.44 -8.71
C ARG A 209 -10.45 11.70 -8.22
N LEU A 210 -9.50 11.38 -9.09
CA LEU A 210 -8.20 10.82 -8.68
C LEU A 210 -7.40 11.85 -7.87
N GLU A 211 -7.39 13.12 -8.28
CA GLU A 211 -6.77 14.20 -7.52
C GLU A 211 -7.36 14.31 -6.10
N ARG A 212 -8.70 14.33 -5.99
CA ARG A 212 -9.41 14.32 -4.69
C ARG A 212 -9.07 13.09 -3.84
N ALA A 213 -8.87 11.92 -4.45
CA ALA A 213 -8.45 10.72 -3.74
C ALA A 213 -7.04 10.89 -3.14
N MET A 214 -6.09 11.42 -3.90
CA MET A 214 -4.74 11.69 -3.40
C MET A 214 -4.74 12.73 -2.28
N ASP A 215 -5.51 13.81 -2.42
CA ASP A 215 -5.68 14.82 -1.37
C ASP A 215 -6.26 14.24 -0.07
N LEU A 216 -7.14 13.25 -0.18
CA LEU A 216 -7.66 12.52 0.97
C LEU A 216 -6.53 11.78 1.71
N GLY A 217 -5.67 11.05 0.99
CA GLY A 217 -4.51 10.37 1.55
C GLY A 217 -3.50 11.35 2.18
N LEU A 218 -3.19 12.44 1.49
CA LEU A 218 -2.25 13.47 1.98
C LEU A 218 -2.74 14.19 3.23
N ARG A 219 -4.06 14.42 3.37
CA ARG A 219 -4.67 15.04 4.56
C ARG A 219 -4.63 14.11 5.76
N ARG A 220 -5.04 12.84 5.61
CA ARG A 220 -5.03 11.85 6.72
C ARG A 220 -3.63 11.58 7.25
N ASN A 221 -2.61 11.67 6.40
CA ASN A 221 -1.23 11.56 6.85
C ASN A 221 -0.83 12.63 7.87
N ARG A 222 -1.39 13.85 7.79
CA ARG A 222 -1.09 14.96 8.72
C ARG A 222 -1.75 14.79 10.08
N SER A 223 -2.99 14.30 10.11
CA SER A 223 -3.74 14.15 11.36
C SER A 223 -3.15 13.06 12.26
N GLU A 224 -2.82 11.89 11.70
CA GLU A 224 -2.31 10.78 12.51
C GLU A 224 -0.87 10.97 13.00
N SER A 225 -0.06 11.82 12.35
CA SER A 225 1.28 12.14 12.87
C SER A 225 1.25 13.00 14.14
N LEU A 226 0.11 13.62 14.45
CA LEU A 226 -0.05 14.46 15.63
C LEU A 226 -0.58 13.67 16.84
N ASP A 227 -1.27 12.55 16.61
CA ASP A 227 -1.91 11.74 17.68
C ASP A 227 -1.01 10.64 18.26
N ALA A 228 0.28 10.59 17.91
CA ALA A 228 1.24 9.60 18.41
C ALA A 228 2.19 10.18 19.46
N VAL A 229 1.65 10.84 20.48
CA VAL A 229 2.27 10.85 21.81
C VAL A 229 1.39 9.95 22.67
N PRO A 230 1.72 8.65 22.84
CA PRO A 230 1.13 7.91 23.94
C PRO A 230 1.55 8.67 25.20
N ASP A 231 0.57 9.20 25.93
CA ASP A 231 0.77 9.66 27.30
C ASP A 231 1.60 8.58 28.00
N GLU A 232 2.84 8.90 28.35
CA GLU A 232 3.56 8.09 29.32
C GLU A 232 2.63 7.94 30.52
N PRO A 233 2.36 6.72 31.00
CA PRO A 233 1.69 6.59 32.28
C PRO A 233 2.58 7.31 33.28
N ALA A 234 2.07 8.44 33.78
CA ALA A 234 2.74 9.27 34.78
C ALA A 234 3.38 8.34 35.81
N GLY A 235 4.71 8.37 35.86
CA GLY A 235 5.52 7.50 36.69
C GLY A 235 4.92 7.41 38.08
N GLY A 236 4.75 6.18 38.53
CA GLY A 236 4.28 5.87 39.87
C GLY A 236 5.11 6.66 40.89
N GLY A 237 4.40 7.48 41.68
CA GLY A 237 4.89 7.97 42.95
C GLY A 237 5.20 6.75 43.83
N LEU A 238 6.49 6.46 43.96
CA LEU A 238 7.03 5.68 45.06
C LEU A 238 7.01 6.57 46.31
N GLU A 239 5.90 6.55 47.05
CA GLU A 239 5.89 7.00 48.44
C GLU A 239 5.13 6.02 49.32
N GLY A 240 5.72 5.68 50.46
CA GLY A 240 4.95 5.36 51.65
C GLY A 240 4.82 3.88 52.01
N SER A 241 5.94 3.27 52.38
CA SER A 241 5.98 2.16 53.34
C SER A 241 5.20 2.53 54.62
N ALA A 242 4.18 1.75 54.97
CA ALA A 242 3.67 1.67 56.34
C ALA A 242 3.13 0.27 56.61
N ALA A 243 3.75 -0.36 57.60
CA ALA A 243 3.46 -1.69 58.11
C ALA A 243 2.14 -1.73 58.91
N GLY A 244 1.52 -2.90 58.92
CA GLY A 244 0.39 -3.30 59.77
C GLY A 244 -0.42 -4.34 59.00
N GLY A 245 -0.52 -5.62 59.36
CA GLY A 245 -0.60 -6.21 60.70
C GLY A 245 -2.01 -6.81 60.85
N GLY A 246 -2.13 -8.13 61.03
CA GLY A 246 -3.37 -8.90 61.24
C GLY A 246 -3.62 -9.90 60.11
N PHE A 247 -3.34 -11.20 60.20
CA PHE A 247 -3.71 -12.24 61.19
C PHE A 247 -5.21 -12.52 61.25
N GLU A 248 -5.68 -13.54 60.50
CA GLU A 248 -6.63 -14.62 60.91
C GLU A 248 -7.03 -15.42 59.65
N MET A 249 -6.56 -16.67 59.49
CA MET A 249 -7.12 -17.95 59.97
C MET A 249 -8.45 -18.40 59.34
N MET A 250 -8.37 -19.60 58.74
CA MET A 250 -9.42 -20.63 58.65
C MET A 250 -10.71 -20.33 57.86
N ARG A 251 -10.93 -21.09 56.76
CA ARG A 251 -11.64 -22.38 56.86
C ARG A 251 -11.57 -23.20 55.57
N GLN A 252 -11.35 -24.50 55.80
CA GLN A 252 -11.56 -25.63 54.89
C GLN A 252 -13.04 -25.81 54.51
N ALA A 253 -13.25 -26.82 53.63
CA ALA A 253 -14.47 -27.56 53.33
C ALA A 253 -15.32 -26.97 52.19
N SER A 254 -15.85 -27.73 51.21
CA SER A 254 -15.88 -29.17 50.94
C SER A 254 -16.39 -29.41 49.53
N ALA A 255 -16.15 -30.62 49.03
CA ALA A 255 -16.72 -31.21 47.82
C ALA A 255 -18.26 -31.16 47.76
N GLY A 256 -18.80 -31.22 46.53
CA GLY A 256 -20.21 -31.51 46.29
C GLY A 256 -20.58 -31.66 44.82
N PHE A 257 -20.63 -32.92 44.38
CA PHE A 257 -21.29 -33.52 43.19
C PHE A 257 -20.80 -33.16 41.78
#